data_AF-A0A6J2Y9S9-F1
#
_entry.id   AF-A0A6J2Y9S9-F1
#
_cell.length_a   1.000
_cell.length_b   1.000
_cell.length_c   1.000
_cell.angle_alpha   90.00
_cell.angle_beta   90.00
_cell.angle_gamma   90.00
#
_symmetry.space_group_name_H-M   'P 1'
#
loop_
_entity.id
_entity.type
_entity.pdbx_description
1 polymer ?
#
loop_
_entity_poly.entity_id
_entity_poly.type
_entity_poly.pdbx_seq_one_letter_code
_entity_poly.pdbx_strand_id
1 'polypeptide(L)'
;MGFFHIVLVLIFTSSSLAWDSEQLEVFDVVDEVKQNFYELLNVSQDASSAEIRSAFRLLSLKLHPDKNPDVDTNEQFRNLVSVYEILKTPSKRKYYDEVLVNGLPNWRSAVYYYRYVRKMGLIEVCLILFVILTIGQYLVYWAAYLEKKFTIEENLKKKKPPKKGRMLEEDLDIIIPKPSVFDTLPFQIPKLVWFSIISIPSALGFIKTAVTQQIEESKKPPPEPEPVPVKIKTVRKRNKFVVPEGPNFETTPTGGTFSDGSVSSPPPPVSGGLWTDDDLDELIRLVKKYPQGSPGRWESIADALNRSVPEVTYMASKMKENGYRLPSEREEELPQIKTKQKTKKDVDTSDNITKWSQVQQKSLEDALAKYPKGCTDRWDRIADNVPDKTKEECMMRFKYLAEALKKQKESVSNAVLDGNEVSENAES
;
A
#
# COMPACT_ATOMS: atom_id res chain seq x y z
N MET A 1 -20.79 -23.74 -26.48
CA MET A 1 -19.72 -22.99 -27.19
C MET A 1 -18.48 -22.71 -26.34
N GLY A 2 -18.58 -22.35 -25.05
CA GLY A 2 -17.41 -22.03 -24.22
C GLY A 2 -16.44 -23.20 -23.93
N PHE A 3 -16.96 -24.41 -23.69
CA PHE A 3 -16.12 -25.57 -23.36
C PHE A 3 -15.22 -26.01 -24.53
N PHE A 4 -15.71 -25.90 -25.77
CA PHE A 4 -14.94 -26.25 -26.97
C PHE A 4 -13.81 -25.26 -27.23
N HIS A 5 -14.01 -23.98 -26.95
CA HIS A 5 -12.94 -22.97 -27.04
C HIS A 5 -11.91 -23.12 -25.93
N ILE A 6 -12.31 -23.48 -24.71
CA ILE A 6 -11.36 -23.74 -23.61
C ILE A 6 -10.52 -24.97 -23.91
N VAL A 7 -11.12 -26.04 -24.43
CA VAL A 7 -10.40 -27.25 -24.85
C VAL A 7 -9.48 -26.96 -26.05
N LEU A 8 -9.92 -26.16 -27.02
CA LEU A 8 -9.11 -25.77 -28.18
C LEU A 8 -7.93 -24.86 -27.80
N VAL A 9 -8.13 -23.95 -26.84
CA VAL A 9 -7.05 -23.13 -26.26
C VAL A 9 -6.08 -24.01 -25.46
N LEU A 10 -6.56 -24.97 -24.67
CA LEU A 10 -5.71 -25.90 -23.93
C LEU A 10 -4.91 -26.84 -24.84
N ILE A 11 -5.49 -27.28 -25.96
CA ILE A 11 -4.79 -28.08 -26.99
C ILE A 11 -3.75 -27.24 -27.73
N PHE A 12 -4.05 -25.96 -28.03
CA PHE A 12 -3.06 -25.05 -28.63
C PHE A 12 -1.93 -24.67 -27.66
N THR A 13 -2.21 -24.54 -26.35
CA THR A 13 -1.17 -24.32 -25.35
C THR A 13 -0.33 -25.58 -25.08
N SER A 14 -0.87 -26.78 -25.33
CA SER A 14 -0.13 -28.04 -25.19
C SER A 14 0.89 -28.25 -26.33
N SER A 15 0.70 -27.57 -27.46
CA SER A 15 1.64 -27.56 -28.59
C SER A 15 2.73 -26.49 -28.45
N SER A 16 2.86 -25.82 -27.30
CA SER A 16 4.07 -25.08 -27.02
C SER A 16 5.22 -26.08 -26.91
N LEU A 17 6.26 -25.94 -27.74
CA LEU A 17 7.58 -26.49 -27.46
C LEU A 17 8.02 -25.92 -26.11
N ALA A 18 7.60 -26.56 -25.03
CA ALA A 18 8.11 -26.26 -23.71
C ALA A 18 9.57 -26.71 -23.71
N TRP A 19 10.45 -25.84 -23.22
CA TRP A 19 11.84 -26.20 -23.00
C TRP A 19 11.86 -27.38 -22.03
N ASP A 20 12.55 -28.45 -22.42
CA ASP A 20 12.67 -29.63 -21.59
C ASP A 20 13.54 -29.32 -20.36
N SER A 21 13.27 -29.97 -19.24
CA SER A 21 14.02 -29.76 -17.98
C SER A 21 15.50 -30.08 -18.19
N GLU A 22 15.80 -31.15 -18.92
CA GLU A 22 17.17 -31.55 -19.24
C GLU A 22 17.92 -30.50 -20.06
N GLN A 23 17.20 -29.81 -20.96
CA GLN A 23 17.77 -28.77 -21.82
C GLN A 23 18.14 -27.52 -21.01
N LEU A 24 17.29 -27.12 -20.06
CA LEU A 24 17.56 -26.00 -19.16
C LEU A 24 18.76 -26.28 -18.24
N GLU A 25 18.84 -27.48 -17.68
CA GLU A 25 19.98 -27.91 -16.85
C GLU A 25 21.31 -27.82 -17.62
N VAL A 26 21.33 -28.24 -18.89
CA VAL A 26 22.52 -28.11 -19.74
C VAL A 26 22.92 -26.64 -19.89
N PHE A 27 21.97 -25.73 -20.15
CA PHE A 27 22.28 -24.31 -20.28
C PHE A 27 22.75 -23.68 -18.98
N ASP A 28 22.21 -24.09 -17.83
CA ASP A 28 22.63 -23.63 -16.52
C ASP A 28 24.09 -23.98 -16.27
N VAL A 29 24.49 -25.24 -16.52
CA VAL A 29 25.88 -25.68 -16.30
C VAL A 29 26.85 -25.06 -17.31
N VAL A 30 26.44 -24.88 -18.57
CA VAL A 30 27.27 -24.20 -19.58
C VAL A 30 27.58 -22.76 -19.14
N ASP A 31 26.60 -22.06 -18.58
CA ASP A 31 26.76 -20.69 -18.08
C ASP A 31 27.57 -20.62 -16.78
N GLU A 32 27.50 -21.65 -15.92
CA GLU A 32 28.31 -21.74 -14.70
C GLU A 32 29.79 -22.02 -15.02
N VAL A 33 30.06 -23.01 -15.87
CA VAL A 33 31.43 -23.53 -16.11
C VAL A 33 32.19 -22.69 -17.15
N LYS A 34 31.50 -22.13 -18.16
CA LYS A 34 32.07 -21.27 -19.22
C LYS A 34 33.31 -21.83 -19.93
N GLN A 35 33.48 -23.15 -19.93
CA GLN A 35 34.57 -23.86 -20.58
C GLN A 35 34.01 -25.04 -21.38
N ASN A 36 34.80 -25.54 -22.32
CA ASN A 36 34.44 -26.74 -23.06
C ASN A 36 34.52 -27.96 -22.13
N PHE A 37 33.41 -28.71 -22.03
CA PHE A 37 33.26 -29.85 -21.13
C PHE A 37 34.19 -31.00 -21.50
N TYR A 38 34.45 -31.17 -22.80
CA TYR A 38 35.37 -32.19 -23.29
C TYR A 38 36.82 -31.83 -22.95
N GLU A 39 37.19 -30.54 -23.05
CA GLU A 39 38.51 -30.04 -22.64
C GLU A 39 38.71 -30.14 -21.14
N LEU A 40 37.68 -29.83 -20.34
CA LEU A 40 37.71 -29.94 -18.88
C LEU A 40 37.93 -31.39 -18.41
N LEU A 41 37.30 -32.35 -19.07
CA LEU A 41 37.53 -33.79 -18.82
C LEU A 41 38.78 -34.33 -19.53
N ASN A 42 39.44 -33.53 -20.36
CA ASN A 42 40.58 -33.91 -21.19
C ASN A 42 40.29 -35.13 -22.08
N VAL A 43 39.14 -35.13 -22.75
CA VAL A 43 38.67 -36.18 -23.67
C VAL A 43 38.29 -35.58 -25.01
N SER A 44 38.27 -36.41 -26.07
CA SER A 44 37.76 -35.99 -27.38
C SER A 44 36.24 -35.79 -27.36
N GLN A 45 35.71 -34.92 -28.22
CA GLN A 45 34.26 -34.78 -28.42
C GLN A 45 33.60 -36.07 -28.91
N ASP A 46 34.36 -36.96 -29.59
CA ASP A 46 33.88 -38.28 -30.04
C ASP A 46 34.06 -39.38 -28.99
N ALA A 47 34.51 -39.02 -27.76
CA ALA A 47 34.81 -40.00 -26.73
C ALA A 47 33.60 -40.86 -26.33
N SER A 48 33.86 -42.13 -26.05
CA SER A 48 32.83 -43.06 -25.60
C SER A 48 32.39 -42.76 -24.15
N SER A 49 31.20 -43.21 -23.76
CA SER A 49 30.73 -43.08 -22.37
C SER A 49 31.62 -43.82 -21.36
N ALA A 50 32.42 -44.80 -21.81
CA ALA A 50 33.40 -45.48 -20.97
C ALA A 50 34.63 -44.61 -20.71
N GLU A 51 35.13 -43.90 -21.73
CA GLU A 51 36.25 -42.96 -21.62
C GLU A 51 35.91 -41.75 -20.77
N ILE A 52 34.70 -41.19 -20.93
CA ILE A 52 34.21 -40.09 -20.09
C ILE A 52 34.17 -40.52 -18.61
N ARG A 53 33.74 -41.76 -18.34
CA ARG A 53 33.72 -42.33 -16.99
C ARG A 53 35.10 -42.54 -16.40
N SER A 54 36.07 -43.00 -17.20
CA SER A 54 37.44 -43.21 -16.71
C SER A 54 38.14 -41.88 -16.44
N ALA A 55 37.99 -40.89 -17.33
CA ALA A 55 38.53 -39.55 -17.17
C ALA A 55 37.96 -38.84 -15.92
N PHE A 56 36.64 -38.92 -15.72
CA PHE A 56 35.98 -38.38 -14.52
C PHE A 56 36.54 -38.98 -13.23
N ARG A 57 36.74 -40.31 -13.17
CA ARG A 57 37.32 -40.96 -11.98
C ARG A 57 38.74 -40.47 -11.69
N LEU A 58 39.55 -40.29 -12.73
CA LEU A 58 40.93 -39.85 -12.59
C LEU A 58 41.02 -38.40 -12.12
N LEU A 59 40.17 -37.51 -12.65
CA LEU A 59 40.10 -36.11 -12.22
C LEU A 59 39.47 -35.95 -10.83
N SER A 60 38.43 -36.73 -10.52
CA SER A 60 37.78 -36.72 -9.20
C SER A 60 38.74 -37.08 -8.07
N LEU A 61 39.68 -38.01 -8.31
CA LEU A 61 40.71 -38.37 -7.33
C LEU A 61 41.73 -37.24 -7.11
N LYS A 62 42.01 -36.44 -8.14
CA LYS A 62 42.93 -35.29 -8.06
C LYS A 62 42.29 -34.07 -7.38
N LEU A 63 41.03 -33.81 -7.69
CA LEU A 63 40.26 -32.65 -7.21
C LEU A 63 39.37 -32.97 -5.99
N HIS A 64 39.63 -34.08 -5.30
CA HIS A 64 38.80 -34.47 -4.16
C HIS A 64 38.97 -33.47 -2.99
N PRO A 65 37.87 -32.92 -2.44
CA PRO A 65 37.95 -31.88 -1.40
C PRO A 65 38.62 -32.35 -0.10
N ASP A 66 38.61 -33.67 0.17
CA ASP A 66 39.32 -34.27 1.32
C ASP A 66 40.85 -34.19 1.19
N LYS A 67 41.37 -34.26 -0.05
CA LYS A 67 42.82 -34.21 -0.30
C LYS A 67 43.33 -32.78 -0.46
N ASN A 68 42.48 -31.89 -0.95
CA ASN A 68 42.79 -30.48 -1.23
C ASN A 68 41.62 -29.60 -0.73
N PRO A 69 41.68 -29.08 0.51
CA PRO A 69 40.58 -28.35 1.15
C PRO A 69 40.45 -26.88 0.71
N ASP A 70 41.01 -26.49 -0.43
CA ASP A 70 40.93 -25.12 -0.94
C ASP A 70 39.53 -24.80 -1.49
N VAL A 71 39.10 -23.54 -1.33
CA VAL A 71 37.78 -23.06 -1.80
C VAL A 71 37.59 -23.28 -3.30
N ASP A 72 38.64 -23.02 -4.09
CA ASP A 72 38.65 -23.19 -5.54
C ASP A 72 38.53 -24.67 -5.96
N THR A 73 39.12 -25.59 -5.18
CA THR A 73 39.02 -27.03 -5.46
C THR A 73 37.58 -27.54 -5.30
N ASN A 74 36.83 -27.00 -4.34
CA ASN A 74 35.42 -27.37 -4.14
C ASN A 74 34.56 -26.94 -5.34
N GLU A 75 34.76 -25.73 -5.85
CA GLU A 75 34.05 -25.24 -7.04
C GLU A 75 34.44 -26.05 -8.29
N GLN A 76 35.73 -26.32 -8.48
CA GLN A 76 36.20 -27.17 -9.59
C GLN A 76 35.65 -28.59 -9.51
N PHE A 77 35.56 -29.17 -8.32
CA PHE A 77 34.96 -30.49 -8.12
C PHE A 77 33.45 -30.47 -8.40
N ARG A 78 32.72 -29.44 -7.96
CA ARG A 78 31.30 -29.24 -8.27
C ARG A 78 31.09 -29.17 -9.79
N ASN A 79 31.90 -28.35 -10.47
CA ASN A 79 31.88 -28.20 -11.92
C ASN A 79 32.21 -29.52 -12.64
N LEU A 80 33.18 -30.29 -12.13
CA LEU A 80 33.53 -31.59 -12.69
C LEU A 80 32.35 -32.58 -12.61
N VAL A 81 31.63 -32.59 -11.48
CA VAL A 81 30.46 -33.47 -11.28
C VAL A 81 29.32 -33.07 -12.21
N SER A 82 29.01 -31.78 -12.33
CA SER A 82 27.93 -31.30 -13.20
C SER A 82 28.24 -31.57 -14.68
N VAL A 83 29.48 -31.35 -15.10
CA VAL A 83 29.96 -31.67 -16.46
C VAL A 83 29.85 -33.16 -16.75
N TYR A 84 30.28 -34.02 -15.82
CA TYR A 84 30.16 -35.46 -15.98
C TYR A 84 28.71 -35.91 -16.11
N GLU A 85 27.79 -35.33 -15.33
CA GLU A 85 26.37 -35.66 -15.41
C GLU A 85 25.78 -35.36 -16.80
N ILE A 86 26.16 -34.23 -17.40
CA ILE A 86 25.72 -33.84 -18.74
C ILE A 86 26.28 -34.78 -19.79
N LEU A 87 27.59 -35.06 -19.77
CA LEU A 87 28.21 -35.91 -20.79
C LEU A 87 27.88 -37.40 -20.65
N LYS A 88 27.49 -37.85 -19.44
CA LYS A 88 27.07 -39.23 -19.17
C LYS A 88 25.76 -39.58 -19.88
N THR A 89 24.81 -38.67 -19.91
CA THR A 89 23.47 -38.90 -20.45
C THR A 89 23.44 -38.52 -21.94
N PRO A 90 23.04 -39.43 -22.85
CA PRO A 90 23.10 -39.16 -24.29
C PRO A 90 22.21 -38.00 -24.73
N SER A 91 21.04 -37.82 -24.09
CA SER A 91 20.13 -36.70 -24.34
C SER A 91 20.78 -35.36 -23.99
N LYS A 92 21.29 -35.21 -22.75
CA LYS A 92 21.99 -34.01 -22.27
C LYS A 92 23.24 -33.70 -23.10
N ARG A 93 24.02 -34.73 -23.48
CA ARG A 93 25.18 -34.58 -24.37
C ARG A 93 24.79 -34.00 -25.73
N LYS A 94 23.69 -34.48 -26.33
CA LYS A 94 23.20 -33.94 -27.60
C LYS A 94 22.83 -32.46 -27.50
N TYR A 95 22.17 -32.05 -26.42
CA TYR A 95 21.87 -30.63 -26.19
C TYR A 95 23.14 -29.80 -26.00
N TYR A 96 24.15 -30.34 -25.31
CA TYR A 96 25.43 -29.67 -25.16
C TYR A 96 26.16 -29.51 -26.50
N ASP A 97 26.17 -30.56 -27.33
CA ASP A 97 26.75 -30.51 -28.68
C ASP A 97 26.01 -29.48 -29.57
N GLU A 98 24.69 -29.34 -29.41
CA GLU A 98 23.91 -28.30 -30.09
C GLU A 98 24.33 -26.89 -29.63
N VAL A 99 24.58 -26.70 -28.33
CA VAL A 99 25.08 -25.43 -27.77
C VAL A 99 26.49 -25.11 -28.26
N LEU A 100 27.35 -26.10 -28.48
CA LEU A 100 28.68 -25.88 -29.04
C LEU A 100 28.62 -25.33 -30.48
N VAL A 101 27.64 -25.77 -31.28
CA VAL A 101 27.47 -25.32 -32.67
C VAL A 101 26.71 -24.00 -32.76
N ASN A 102 25.58 -23.89 -32.05
CA ASN A 102 24.65 -22.77 -32.18
C ASN A 102 24.86 -21.67 -31.13
N GLY A 103 25.63 -21.94 -30.08
CA GLY A 103 25.73 -21.11 -28.90
C GLY A 103 24.55 -21.27 -27.94
N LEU A 104 24.61 -20.55 -26.82
CA LEU A 104 23.50 -20.45 -25.87
C LEU A 104 22.29 -19.75 -26.52
N PRO A 105 21.04 -20.14 -26.17
CA PRO A 105 19.85 -19.49 -26.69
C PRO A 105 19.87 -17.98 -26.47
N ASN A 106 19.48 -17.23 -27.49
CA ASN A 106 19.50 -15.77 -27.46
C ASN A 106 18.81 -15.19 -26.22
N TRP A 107 17.66 -15.73 -25.80
CA TRP A 107 16.87 -15.24 -24.65
C TRP A 107 17.60 -15.26 -23.31
N ARG A 108 18.63 -16.10 -23.18
CA ARG A 108 19.42 -16.25 -21.96
C ARG A 108 20.48 -15.17 -21.80
N SER A 109 20.87 -14.51 -22.90
CA SER A 109 21.75 -13.35 -22.85
C SER A 109 20.99 -12.14 -22.31
N ALA A 110 21.54 -11.44 -21.32
CA ALA A 110 20.99 -10.17 -20.84
C ALA A 110 20.79 -9.15 -21.99
N VAL A 111 21.63 -9.21 -23.02
CA VAL A 111 21.58 -8.35 -24.22
C VAL A 111 20.31 -8.60 -25.05
N TYR A 112 19.66 -9.76 -24.90
CA TYR A 112 18.42 -10.10 -25.61
C TYR A 112 17.32 -9.09 -25.34
N TYR A 113 17.02 -8.86 -24.07
CA TYR A 113 15.97 -7.94 -23.65
C TYR A 113 16.30 -6.52 -24.13
N TYR A 114 17.55 -6.07 -23.99
CA TYR A 114 17.95 -4.75 -24.49
C TYR A 114 17.81 -4.61 -26.01
N ARG A 115 18.16 -5.65 -26.78
CA ARG A 115 18.08 -5.63 -28.25
C ARG A 115 16.65 -5.72 -28.76
N TYR A 116 15.80 -6.46 -28.07
CA TYR A 116 14.41 -6.66 -28.46
C TYR A 116 13.53 -5.49 -28.02
N VAL A 117 13.61 -5.07 -26.75
CA VAL A 117 12.81 -3.96 -26.19
C VAL A 117 13.12 -2.63 -26.87
N ARG A 118 14.38 -2.37 -27.28
CA ARG A 118 14.73 -1.14 -28.01
C ARG A 118 14.05 -1.05 -29.39
N LYS A 119 13.74 -2.19 -30.01
CA LYS A 119 13.10 -2.24 -31.32
C LYS A 119 11.58 -2.28 -31.24
N MET A 120 11.02 -2.38 -30.04
CA MET A 120 9.58 -2.36 -29.86
C MET A 120 9.05 -1.00 -30.28
N GLY A 121 8.11 -1.00 -31.24
CA GLY A 121 7.39 0.21 -31.60
C GLY A 121 6.55 0.71 -30.42
N LEU A 122 6.16 1.99 -30.45
CA LEU A 122 5.25 2.57 -29.44
C LEU A 122 3.98 1.73 -29.26
N ILE A 123 3.48 1.11 -30.33
CA ILE A 123 2.29 0.24 -30.30
C ILE A 123 2.52 -1.01 -29.43
N GLU A 124 3.67 -1.68 -29.58
CA GLU A 124 3.97 -2.91 -28.82
C GLU A 124 4.14 -2.61 -27.33
N VAL A 125 4.82 -1.50 -27.01
CA VAL A 125 4.95 -1.03 -25.62
C VAL A 125 3.58 -0.66 -25.04
N CYS A 126 2.74 0.05 -25.80
CA CYS A 126 1.37 0.36 -25.39
C CYS A 126 0.52 -0.90 -25.20
N LEU A 127 0.69 -1.94 -26.04
CA LEU A 127 -0.02 -3.21 -25.89
C LEU A 127 0.41 -3.92 -24.60
N ILE A 128 1.71 -4.02 -24.35
CA ILE A 128 2.25 -4.64 -23.12
C ILE A 128 1.74 -3.89 -21.89
N LEU A 129 1.81 -2.56 -21.92
CA LEU A 129 1.28 -1.70 -20.85
C LEU A 129 -0.22 -1.91 -20.66
N PHE A 130 -0.99 -2.00 -21.75
CA PHE A 130 -2.42 -2.28 -21.71
C PHE A 130 -2.73 -3.64 -21.06
N VAL A 131 -1.97 -4.68 -21.39
CA VAL A 131 -2.10 -6.00 -20.75
C VAL A 131 -1.77 -5.93 -19.26
N ILE A 132 -0.70 -5.22 -18.87
CA ILE A 132 -0.35 -5.04 -17.46
C ILE A 132 -1.46 -4.30 -16.71
N LEU A 133 -1.98 -3.21 -17.28
CA LEU A 133 -3.06 -2.43 -16.66
C LEU A 133 -4.36 -3.24 -16.56
N THR A 134 -4.71 -4.04 -17.56
CA THR A 134 -5.92 -4.90 -17.51
C THR A 134 -5.82 -5.95 -16.42
N ILE A 135 -4.67 -6.60 -16.29
CA ILE A 135 -4.42 -7.57 -15.20
C ILE A 135 -4.48 -6.85 -13.86
N GLY A 136 -3.82 -5.68 -13.75
CA GLY A 136 -3.83 -4.87 -12.53
C GLY A 136 -5.24 -4.47 -12.10
N GLN A 137 -6.06 -3.97 -13.03
CA GLN A 137 -7.45 -3.63 -12.76
C GLN A 137 -8.27 -4.86 -12.31
N TYR A 138 -8.11 -5.99 -13.00
CA TYR A 138 -8.79 -7.23 -12.61
C TYR A 138 -8.42 -7.66 -11.18
N LEU A 139 -7.15 -7.56 -10.80
CA LEU A 139 -6.71 -7.83 -9.44
C LEU A 139 -7.30 -6.85 -8.41
N VAL A 140 -7.43 -5.57 -8.75
CA VAL A 140 -8.08 -4.58 -7.88
C VAL A 140 -9.57 -4.88 -7.71
N TYR A 141 -10.28 -5.25 -8.78
CA TYR A 141 -11.67 -5.69 -8.70
C TYR A 141 -11.84 -6.94 -7.82
N TRP A 142 -10.92 -7.90 -7.93
CA TRP A 142 -10.88 -9.05 -7.04
C TRP A 142 -10.57 -8.69 -5.60
N ALA A 143 -9.65 -7.77 -5.35
CA ALA A 143 -9.34 -7.30 -4.00
C ALA A 143 -10.56 -6.64 -3.35
N ALA A 144 -11.27 -5.77 -4.07
CA ALA A 144 -12.50 -5.13 -3.62
C ALA A 144 -13.63 -6.14 -3.36
N TYR A 145 -13.76 -7.16 -4.21
CA TYR A 145 -14.71 -8.26 -4.00
C TYR A 145 -14.40 -9.04 -2.71
N LEU A 146 -13.13 -9.39 -2.49
CA LEU A 146 -12.69 -10.12 -1.30
C LEU A 146 -12.94 -9.30 -0.03
N GLU A 147 -12.60 -8.01 -0.03
CA GLU A 147 -12.83 -7.13 1.12
C GLU A 147 -14.32 -7.05 1.49
N LYS A 148 -15.20 -6.86 0.50
CA LYS A 148 -16.65 -6.84 0.72
C LYS A 148 -17.16 -8.19 1.24
N LYS A 149 -16.68 -9.30 0.68
CA LYS A 149 -17.03 -10.64 1.14
C LYS A 149 -16.65 -10.84 2.61
N PHE A 150 -15.43 -10.50 3.01
CA PHE A 150 -14.98 -10.63 4.40
C PHE A 150 -15.77 -9.73 5.36
N THR A 151 -16.04 -8.49 4.96
CA THR A 151 -16.81 -7.53 5.77
C THR A 151 -18.24 -8.04 6.03
N ILE A 152 -18.90 -8.61 5.01
CA ILE A 152 -20.24 -9.19 5.17
C ILE A 152 -20.19 -10.44 6.04
N GLU A 153 -19.22 -11.34 5.84
CA GLU A 153 -19.06 -12.52 6.69
C GLU A 153 -18.86 -12.17 8.17
N GLU A 154 -18.09 -11.13 8.47
CA GLU A 154 -17.90 -10.65 9.84
C GLU A 154 -19.19 -10.08 10.43
N ASN A 155 -19.92 -9.27 9.66
CA ASN A 155 -21.21 -8.72 10.06
C ASN A 155 -22.28 -9.82 10.26
N LEU A 156 -22.24 -10.87 9.46
CA LEU A 156 -23.10 -12.04 9.61
C LEU A 156 -22.71 -12.90 10.82
N LYS A 157 -21.43 -13.03 11.16
CA LYS A 157 -20.98 -13.71 12.39
C LYS A 157 -21.36 -12.94 13.66
N LYS A 158 -21.42 -11.61 13.60
CA LYS A 158 -21.86 -10.74 14.71
C LYS A 158 -23.37 -10.78 14.94
N LYS A 159 -24.19 -11.06 13.92
CA LYS A 159 -25.62 -11.32 14.06
C LYS A 159 -25.82 -12.81 14.40
N LYS A 160 -26.52 -13.13 15.50
CA LYS A 160 -26.77 -14.53 15.94
C LYS A 160 -27.16 -15.47 14.77
N PRO A 161 -26.72 -16.74 14.77
CA PRO A 161 -26.81 -17.59 13.59
C PRO A 161 -28.27 -17.86 13.17
N PRO A 162 -28.65 -17.61 11.91
CA PRO A 162 -29.90 -18.14 11.39
C PRO A 162 -29.78 -19.65 11.18
N LYS A 163 -30.87 -20.38 11.46
CA LYS A 163 -31.00 -21.81 11.13
C LYS A 163 -30.88 -21.99 9.61
N LYS A 164 -30.07 -22.98 9.20
CA LYS A 164 -29.82 -23.52 7.83
C LYS A 164 -28.60 -22.94 7.10
N GLY A 165 -27.46 -23.60 7.28
CA GLY A 165 -26.18 -23.33 6.61
C GLY A 165 -26.05 -23.83 5.17
N ARG A 166 -27.07 -23.68 4.32
CA ARG A 166 -26.95 -24.01 2.88
C ARG A 166 -27.52 -22.95 1.92
N MET A 167 -28.34 -22.00 2.40
CA MET A 167 -28.86 -20.88 1.58
C MET A 167 -27.95 -19.65 1.54
N LEU A 168 -27.04 -19.52 2.52
CA LEU A 168 -26.23 -18.30 2.71
C LEU A 168 -25.20 -18.05 1.60
N GLU A 169 -24.74 -19.07 0.90
CA GLU A 169 -23.72 -18.93 -0.15
C GLU A 169 -24.33 -18.43 -1.46
N GLU A 170 -25.53 -18.89 -1.83
CA GLU A 170 -26.30 -18.38 -2.98
C GLU A 170 -26.78 -16.94 -2.78
N ASP A 171 -27.24 -16.59 -1.57
CA ASP A 171 -27.71 -15.23 -1.28
C ASP A 171 -26.57 -14.20 -1.33
N LEU A 172 -25.33 -14.58 -0.98
CA LEU A 172 -24.16 -13.69 -1.06
C LEU A 172 -23.73 -13.39 -2.50
N ASP A 173 -23.82 -14.38 -3.38
CA ASP A 173 -23.50 -14.25 -4.80
C ASP A 173 -24.48 -13.35 -5.55
N ILE A 174 -25.72 -13.23 -5.07
CA ILE A 174 -26.74 -12.31 -5.56
C ILE A 174 -26.47 -10.87 -5.08
N ILE A 175 -25.94 -10.71 -3.86
CA ILE A 175 -25.70 -9.39 -3.24
C ILE A 175 -24.40 -8.75 -3.75
N ILE A 176 -23.35 -9.54 -4.02
CA ILE A 176 -22.10 -9.03 -4.58
C ILE A 176 -21.79 -9.79 -5.88
N PRO A 177 -21.92 -9.14 -7.06
CA PRO A 177 -21.57 -9.78 -8.31
C PRO A 177 -20.09 -10.12 -8.33
N LYS A 178 -19.76 -11.36 -8.71
CA LYS A 178 -18.37 -11.81 -8.87
C LYS A 178 -17.70 -10.99 -9.97
N PRO A 179 -16.45 -10.53 -9.76
CA PRO A 179 -15.72 -9.79 -10.78
C PRO A 179 -15.60 -10.63 -12.05
N SER A 180 -16.21 -10.15 -13.13
CA SER A 180 -16.26 -10.82 -14.42
C SER A 180 -15.13 -10.34 -15.31
N VAL A 181 -14.56 -11.24 -16.12
CA VAL A 181 -13.56 -10.87 -17.13
C VAL A 181 -14.11 -9.89 -18.18
N PHE A 182 -15.43 -9.85 -18.36
CA PHE A 182 -16.11 -8.94 -19.28
C PHE A 182 -16.14 -7.47 -18.80
N ASP A 183 -15.79 -7.21 -17.53
CA ASP A 183 -15.70 -5.86 -16.98
C ASP A 183 -14.27 -5.29 -17.05
N THR A 184 -13.38 -5.95 -17.79
CA THR A 184 -12.00 -5.48 -18.02
C THR A 184 -11.92 -4.55 -19.24
N LEU A 185 -10.88 -3.70 -19.31
CA LEU A 185 -10.68 -2.73 -20.41
C LEU A 185 -10.89 -3.27 -21.83
N PRO A 186 -10.42 -4.48 -22.23
CA PRO A 186 -10.58 -4.95 -23.61
C PRO A 186 -12.05 -5.07 -24.04
N PHE A 187 -12.97 -5.29 -23.10
CA PHE A 187 -14.41 -5.37 -23.38
C PHE A 187 -15.14 -4.08 -23.03
N GLN A 188 -14.65 -3.33 -22.03
CA GLN A 188 -15.24 -2.07 -21.62
C GLN A 188 -14.99 -0.94 -22.63
N ILE A 189 -13.81 -0.88 -23.26
CA ILE A 189 -13.47 0.17 -24.23
C ILE A 189 -14.41 0.13 -25.46
N PRO A 190 -14.62 -1.02 -26.13
CA PRO A 190 -15.57 -1.08 -27.25
C PRO A 190 -16.99 -0.69 -26.85
N LYS A 191 -17.44 -1.14 -25.66
CA LYS A 191 -18.77 -0.79 -25.14
C LYS A 191 -18.90 0.71 -24.86
N LEU A 192 -17.87 1.32 -24.28
CA LEU A 192 -17.82 2.76 -24.03
C LEU A 192 -17.82 3.54 -25.35
N VAL A 193 -16.99 3.16 -26.31
CA VAL A 193 -16.92 3.81 -27.63
C VAL A 193 -18.27 3.74 -28.33
N TRP A 194 -18.89 2.57 -28.36
CA TRP A 194 -20.23 2.38 -28.94
C TRP A 194 -21.29 3.24 -28.25
N PHE A 195 -21.33 3.22 -26.90
CA PHE A 195 -22.30 3.99 -26.13
C PHE A 195 -22.09 5.50 -26.27
N SER A 196 -20.83 5.94 -26.32
CA SER A 196 -20.47 7.34 -26.57
C SER A 196 -20.94 7.78 -27.95
N ILE A 197 -20.71 7.01 -29.01
CA ILE A 197 -21.18 7.36 -30.37
C ILE A 197 -22.71 7.55 -30.40
N ILE A 198 -23.45 6.72 -29.67
CA ILE A 198 -24.92 6.80 -29.61
C ILE A 198 -25.41 7.95 -28.71
N SER A 199 -24.70 8.24 -27.62
CA SER A 199 -25.13 9.23 -26.61
C SER A 199 -24.66 10.66 -26.90
N ILE A 200 -23.63 10.83 -27.73
CA ILE A 200 -23.11 12.16 -28.09
C ILE A 200 -24.18 13.02 -28.79
N PRO A 201 -24.93 12.53 -29.80
CA PRO A 201 -25.95 13.35 -30.47
C PRO A 201 -27.07 13.83 -29.54
N SER A 202 -27.53 12.99 -28.61
CA SER A 202 -28.56 13.36 -27.65
C SER A 202 -28.02 14.35 -26.61
N ALA A 203 -26.81 14.13 -26.09
CA ALA A 203 -26.14 15.06 -25.17
C ALA A 203 -25.95 16.45 -25.81
N LEU A 204 -25.54 16.52 -27.08
CA LEU A 204 -25.44 17.78 -27.82
C LEU A 204 -26.81 18.46 -27.98
N GLY A 205 -27.90 17.69 -28.14
CA GLY A 205 -29.26 18.22 -28.14
C GLY A 205 -29.67 18.85 -26.80
N PHE A 206 -29.37 18.20 -25.68
CA PHE A 206 -29.61 18.75 -24.34
C PHE A 206 -28.81 20.02 -24.07
N ILE A 207 -27.55 20.07 -24.50
CA ILE A 207 -26.72 21.28 -24.35
C ILE A 207 -27.29 22.43 -25.21
N LYS A 208 -27.68 22.17 -26.46
CA LYS A 208 -28.28 23.19 -27.34
C LYS A 208 -29.58 23.75 -26.76
N THR A 209 -30.44 22.90 -26.21
CA THR A 209 -31.71 23.34 -25.60
C THR A 209 -31.47 24.15 -24.33
N ALA A 210 -30.55 23.74 -23.46
CA ALA A 210 -30.17 24.50 -22.27
C ALA A 210 -29.60 25.89 -22.60
N VAL A 211 -28.72 25.97 -23.60
CA VAL A 211 -28.15 27.26 -24.08
C VAL A 211 -29.24 28.15 -24.67
N THR A 212 -30.19 27.56 -25.43
CA THR A 212 -31.29 28.32 -26.03
C THR A 212 -32.23 28.87 -24.95
N GLN A 213 -32.53 28.09 -23.92
CA GLN A 213 -33.32 28.52 -22.77
C GLN A 213 -32.65 29.67 -22.01
N GLN A 214 -31.34 29.60 -21.78
CA GLN A 214 -30.61 30.71 -21.15
C GLN A 214 -30.64 31.99 -21.99
N ILE A 215 -30.50 31.87 -23.32
CA ILE A 215 -30.59 33.02 -24.23
C ILE A 215 -32.01 33.62 -24.19
N GLU A 216 -33.04 32.79 -24.16
CA GLU A 216 -34.44 33.22 -24.15
C GLU A 216 -34.85 33.82 -22.80
N GLU A 217 -34.33 33.30 -21.69
CA GLU A 217 -34.48 33.86 -20.35
C GLU A 217 -33.78 35.23 -20.24
N SER A 218 -32.59 35.39 -20.83
CA SER A 218 -31.89 36.68 -20.88
C SER A 218 -32.60 37.75 -21.73
N LYS A 219 -33.46 37.33 -22.66
CA LYS A 219 -34.24 38.22 -23.54
C LYS A 219 -35.60 38.61 -22.96
N LYS A 220 -36.08 37.95 -21.89
CA LYS A 220 -37.35 38.33 -21.26
C LYS A 220 -37.18 39.66 -20.50
N PRO A 221 -38.09 40.64 -20.67
CA PRO A 221 -38.08 41.86 -19.88
C PRO A 221 -38.27 41.52 -18.38
N PRO A 222 -37.74 42.36 -17.46
CA PRO A 222 -37.90 42.13 -16.03
C PRO A 222 -39.38 41.94 -15.68
N PRO A 223 -39.73 40.93 -14.84
CA PRO A 223 -41.11 40.74 -14.44
C PRO A 223 -41.63 42.00 -13.73
N GLU A 224 -42.80 42.47 -14.18
CA GLU A 224 -43.54 43.56 -13.56
C GLU A 224 -43.80 43.21 -12.09
N PRO A 225 -43.59 44.15 -11.14
CA PRO A 225 -43.69 43.82 -9.72
C PRO A 225 -45.12 43.41 -9.37
N GLU A 226 -45.32 42.12 -9.09
CA GLU A 226 -46.60 41.61 -8.60
C GLU A 226 -46.98 42.30 -7.28
N PRO A 227 -48.26 42.65 -7.06
CA PRO A 227 -48.72 43.24 -5.82
C PRO A 227 -48.51 42.25 -4.67
N VAL A 228 -47.68 42.65 -3.71
CA VAL A 228 -47.29 41.85 -2.55
C VAL A 228 -48.53 41.46 -1.73
N PRO A 229 -48.85 40.16 -1.56
CA PRO A 229 -49.92 39.76 -0.65
C PRO A 229 -49.46 40.00 0.80
N VAL A 230 -50.22 40.82 1.52
CA VAL A 230 -50.06 41.10 2.95
C VAL A 230 -50.15 39.78 3.73
N LYS A 231 -49.01 39.28 4.19
CA LYS A 231 -48.95 38.14 5.11
C LYS A 231 -49.45 38.60 6.48
N ILE A 232 -50.70 38.27 6.80
CA ILE A 232 -51.23 38.34 8.16
C ILE A 232 -50.39 37.37 9.01
N LYS A 233 -49.56 37.91 9.90
CA LYS A 233 -48.85 37.11 10.91
C LYS A 233 -49.90 36.50 11.83
N THR A 234 -50.15 35.21 11.70
CA THR A 234 -50.89 34.45 12.71
C THR A 234 -50.03 34.43 13.98
N VAL A 235 -50.55 35.09 15.02
CA VAL A 235 -49.95 35.11 16.36
C VAL A 235 -49.93 33.69 16.89
N ARG A 236 -48.75 33.05 16.92
CA ARG A 236 -48.53 31.85 17.74
C ARG A 236 -48.73 32.27 19.20
N LYS A 237 -49.81 31.77 19.84
CA LYS A 237 -50.03 31.87 21.29
C LYS A 237 -48.78 31.35 22.00
N ARG A 238 -48.02 32.25 22.63
CA ARG A 238 -46.99 31.89 23.61
C ARG A 238 -47.72 31.51 24.90
N ASN A 239 -47.61 30.25 25.32
CA ASN A 239 -48.07 29.87 26.65
C ASN A 239 -47.29 30.67 27.70
N LYS A 240 -48.05 31.29 28.59
CA LYS A 240 -47.61 32.19 29.65
C LYS A 240 -46.80 31.38 30.67
N PHE A 241 -45.48 31.53 30.67
CA PHE A 241 -44.64 31.06 31.77
C PHE A 241 -44.72 32.10 32.89
N VAL A 242 -45.26 31.69 34.04
CA VAL A 242 -45.38 32.52 35.24
C VAL A 242 -44.08 32.40 36.02
N VAL A 243 -43.38 33.52 36.20
CA VAL A 243 -42.21 33.63 37.07
C VAL A 243 -42.70 34.05 38.47
N PRO A 244 -42.33 33.34 39.55
CA PRO A 244 -42.70 33.75 40.91
C PRO A 244 -41.97 35.03 41.35
N GLU A 245 -42.73 35.92 41.99
CA GLU A 245 -42.34 37.25 42.45
C GLU A 245 -41.37 37.19 43.64
N GLY A 246 -40.29 37.95 43.56
CA GLY A 246 -39.49 38.41 44.69
C GLY A 246 -39.62 39.94 44.84
N PRO A 247 -39.59 40.50 46.05
CA PRO A 247 -40.14 41.82 46.32
C PRO A 247 -39.21 42.98 45.96
N ASN A 248 -39.80 43.96 45.27
CA ASN A 248 -39.63 45.40 45.40
C ASN A 248 -38.20 45.98 45.41
N PHE A 249 -37.84 46.65 44.31
CA PHE A 249 -37.15 47.93 44.40
C PHE A 249 -37.72 48.92 43.37
N GLU A 250 -37.96 50.13 43.86
CA GLU A 250 -38.74 51.19 43.23
C GLU A 250 -38.04 51.84 42.02
N THR A 251 -38.91 52.33 41.15
CA THR A 251 -38.71 53.21 40.00
C THR A 251 -37.99 54.52 40.30
N THR A 252 -37.18 54.99 39.34
CA THR A 252 -37.14 56.42 38.98
C THR A 252 -36.98 56.60 37.45
N PRO A 253 -37.73 57.53 36.82
CA PRO A 253 -37.67 57.84 35.40
C PRO A 253 -36.89 59.12 35.10
N THR A 254 -36.08 59.10 34.05
CA THR A 254 -35.54 60.29 33.34
C THR A 254 -35.18 59.79 31.93
N GLY A 255 -35.78 60.21 30.81
CA GLY A 255 -36.06 61.58 30.41
C GLY A 255 -34.81 62.16 29.76
N GLY A 256 -34.62 61.97 28.44
CA GLY A 256 -33.47 62.55 27.74
C GLY A 256 -33.23 62.03 26.31
N THR A 257 -33.90 62.68 25.36
CA THR A 257 -33.35 63.21 24.09
C THR A 257 -32.68 62.28 23.07
N PHE A 258 -33.29 62.32 21.88
CA PHE A 258 -32.76 61.90 20.58
C PHE A 258 -31.33 62.38 20.31
N SER A 259 -30.47 61.46 19.90
CA SER A 259 -29.34 61.76 19.02
C SER A 259 -29.22 60.65 17.99
N ASP A 260 -29.36 61.08 16.74
CA ASP A 260 -29.13 60.35 15.50
C ASP A 260 -27.71 59.75 15.50
N GLY A 261 -27.61 58.48 15.12
CA GLY A 261 -26.36 57.72 15.18
C GLY A 261 -26.53 56.41 14.46
N SER A 262 -26.16 56.40 13.18
CA SER A 262 -26.09 55.22 12.32
C SER A 262 -25.18 54.16 12.94
N VAL A 263 -25.76 53.19 13.65
CA VAL A 263 -25.08 51.96 14.06
C VAL A 263 -25.45 50.89 13.04
N SER A 264 -24.48 50.53 12.20
CA SER A 264 -24.54 49.36 11.34
C SER A 264 -24.83 48.11 12.18
N SER A 265 -26.00 47.52 11.98
CA SER A 265 -26.30 46.17 12.48
C SER A 265 -25.20 45.20 12.03
N PRO A 266 -24.66 44.33 12.89
CA PRO A 266 -23.74 43.29 12.45
C PRO A 266 -24.46 42.36 11.45
N PRO A 267 -23.74 41.86 10.42
CA PRO A 267 -24.33 40.97 9.43
C PRO A 267 -24.89 39.70 10.11
N PRO A 268 -25.97 39.10 9.58
CA PRO A 268 -26.49 37.85 10.10
C PRO A 268 -25.43 36.75 9.99
N PRO A 269 -25.30 35.85 10.99
CA PRO A 269 -24.30 34.79 10.97
C PRO A 269 -24.49 33.89 9.75
N VAL A 270 -23.43 33.73 8.96
CA VAL A 270 -23.42 32.88 7.77
C VAL A 270 -23.33 31.43 8.23
N SER A 271 -24.47 30.79 8.48
CA SER A 271 -24.52 29.36 8.82
C SER A 271 -24.45 28.54 7.53
N GLY A 272 -23.35 27.79 7.32
CA GLY A 272 -23.25 26.80 6.23
C GLY A 272 -22.09 26.96 5.22
N GLY A 273 -21.07 27.78 5.51
CA GLY A 273 -19.88 27.89 4.67
C GLY A 273 -18.91 26.70 4.83
N LEU A 274 -18.16 26.35 3.77
CA LEU A 274 -17.06 25.38 3.85
C LEU A 274 -16.02 25.89 4.86
N TRP A 275 -15.46 25.02 5.71
CA TRP A 275 -14.37 25.40 6.63
C TRP A 275 -13.06 25.40 5.85
N THR A 276 -12.40 26.56 5.77
CA THR A 276 -11.07 26.71 5.16
C THR A 276 -9.98 26.42 6.19
N ASP A 277 -8.76 26.17 5.73
CA ASP A 277 -7.61 25.95 6.62
C ASP A 277 -7.33 27.19 7.49
N ASP A 278 -7.57 28.40 6.96
CA ASP A 278 -7.45 29.66 7.70
C ASP A 278 -8.48 29.77 8.85
N ASP A 279 -9.74 29.38 8.60
CA ASP A 279 -10.81 29.38 9.61
C ASP A 279 -10.52 28.38 10.74
N LEU A 280 -9.92 27.25 10.39
CA LEU A 280 -9.51 26.20 11.33
C LEU A 280 -8.34 26.66 12.20
N ASP A 281 -7.38 27.38 11.63
CA ASP A 281 -6.27 27.99 12.36
C ASP A 281 -6.74 29.06 13.34
N GLU A 282 -7.66 29.92 12.91
CA GLU A 282 -8.24 30.95 13.76
C GLU A 282 -9.05 30.34 14.91
N LEU A 283 -9.80 29.27 14.65
CA LEU A 283 -10.49 28.49 15.67
C LEU A 283 -9.51 27.94 16.73
N ILE A 284 -8.37 27.37 16.33
CA ILE A 284 -7.36 26.85 17.25
C ILE A 284 -6.80 27.97 18.13
N ARG A 285 -6.50 29.14 17.54
CA ARG A 285 -6.00 30.30 18.29
C ARG A 285 -7.02 30.81 19.31
N LEU A 286 -8.28 30.92 18.93
CA LEU A 286 -9.35 31.38 19.81
C LEU A 286 -9.68 30.39 20.93
N VAL A 287 -9.63 29.09 20.65
CA VAL A 287 -9.80 28.02 21.65
C VAL A 287 -8.69 28.04 22.70
N LYS A 288 -7.45 28.40 22.32
CA LYS A 288 -6.34 28.63 23.25
C LYS A 288 -6.47 29.95 24.02
N LYS A 289 -6.96 31.01 23.37
CA LYS A 289 -7.16 32.34 23.97
C LYS A 289 -8.21 32.34 25.08
N TYR A 290 -9.28 31.56 24.92
CA TYR A 290 -10.33 31.39 25.91
C TYR A 290 -10.28 29.97 26.50
N PRO A 291 -9.62 29.75 27.66
CA PRO A 291 -9.52 28.43 28.28
C PRO A 291 -10.85 27.95 28.86
N GLN A 292 -10.92 26.65 29.15
CA GLN A 292 -12.10 25.98 29.70
C GLN A 292 -12.49 26.62 31.05
N GLY A 293 -13.72 27.13 31.15
CA GLY A 293 -14.23 27.84 32.34
C GLY A 293 -14.52 29.33 32.12
N SER A 294 -14.13 29.91 30.98
CA SER A 294 -14.49 31.30 30.65
C SER A 294 -16.00 31.43 30.39
N PRO A 295 -16.72 32.36 31.05
CA PRO A 295 -18.14 32.57 30.82
C PRO A 295 -18.37 33.08 29.39
N GLY A 296 -19.37 32.55 28.69
CA GLY A 296 -19.64 32.95 27.30
C GLY A 296 -18.57 32.56 26.28
N ARG A 297 -17.64 31.64 26.62
CA ARG A 297 -16.52 31.22 25.75
C ARG A 297 -16.95 30.99 24.30
N TRP A 298 -17.98 30.18 24.10
CA TRP A 298 -18.40 29.79 22.75
C TRP A 298 -19.10 30.91 22.00
N GLU A 299 -19.74 31.84 22.70
CA GLU A 299 -20.34 33.04 22.12
C GLU A 299 -19.24 33.98 21.62
N SER A 300 -18.19 34.22 22.42
CA SER A 300 -17.05 35.05 22.00
C SER A 300 -16.25 34.47 20.84
N ILE A 301 -16.13 33.14 20.74
CA ILE A 301 -15.44 32.48 19.62
C ILE A 301 -16.32 32.50 18.36
N ALA A 302 -17.63 32.27 18.52
CA ALA A 302 -18.59 32.30 17.43
C ALA A 302 -18.72 33.69 16.80
N ASP A 303 -18.77 34.74 17.63
CA ASP A 303 -18.79 36.13 17.19
C ASP A 303 -17.51 36.51 16.46
N ALA A 304 -16.34 36.04 16.92
CA ALA A 304 -15.06 36.29 16.26
C ALA A 304 -14.95 35.60 14.87
N LEU A 305 -15.46 34.38 14.75
CA LEU A 305 -15.48 33.62 13.49
C LEU A 305 -16.68 33.96 12.58
N ASN A 306 -17.58 34.84 13.02
CA ASN A 306 -18.86 35.12 12.35
C ASN A 306 -19.70 33.86 12.02
N ARG A 307 -19.59 32.82 12.86
CA ARG A 307 -20.29 31.52 12.68
C ARG A 307 -21.22 31.22 13.85
N SER A 308 -22.07 30.21 13.72
CA SER A 308 -22.99 29.83 14.79
C SER A 308 -22.27 29.08 15.93
N VAL A 309 -22.66 29.35 17.18
CA VAL A 309 -22.20 28.62 18.39
C VAL A 309 -22.23 27.09 18.25
N PRO A 310 -23.32 26.45 17.75
CA PRO A 310 -23.34 24.99 17.56
C PRO A 310 -22.36 24.48 16.50
N GLU A 311 -22.04 25.27 15.47
CA GLU A 311 -21.10 24.87 14.42
C GLU A 311 -19.64 24.94 14.90
N VAL A 312 -19.30 26.00 15.62
CA VAL A 312 -17.97 26.23 16.20
C VAL A 312 -17.65 25.20 17.28
N THR A 313 -18.62 24.88 18.14
CA THR A 313 -18.46 23.84 19.19
C THR A 313 -18.23 22.46 18.59
N TYR A 314 -18.96 22.11 17.53
CA TYR A 314 -18.78 20.84 16.83
C TYR A 314 -17.40 20.74 16.15
N MET A 315 -16.95 21.79 15.45
CA MET A 315 -15.62 21.78 14.83
C MET A 315 -14.48 21.81 15.84
N ALA A 316 -14.62 22.52 16.97
CA ALA A 316 -13.63 22.49 18.04
C ALA A 316 -13.49 21.09 18.66
N SER A 317 -14.59 20.35 18.79
CA SER A 317 -14.57 18.94 19.22
C SER A 317 -13.87 18.05 18.19
N LYS A 318 -14.21 18.22 16.90
CA LYS A 318 -13.63 17.45 15.79
C LYS A 318 -12.12 17.68 15.63
N MET A 319 -11.65 18.91 15.77
CA MET A 319 -10.22 19.24 15.72
C MET A 319 -9.47 18.66 16.93
N LYS A 320 -10.11 18.56 18.10
CA LYS A 320 -9.53 17.93 19.29
C LYS A 320 -9.35 16.42 19.11
N GLU A 321 -10.30 15.73 18.49
CA GLU A 321 -10.21 14.30 18.17
C GLU A 321 -9.07 14.02 17.16
N ASN A 322 -8.82 14.94 16.23
CA ASN A 322 -7.77 14.84 15.23
C ASN A 322 -6.41 15.39 15.69
N GLY A 323 -6.26 15.75 16.97
CA GLY A 323 -4.99 16.26 17.52
C GLY A 323 -4.56 17.62 16.98
N TYR A 324 -5.50 18.47 16.55
CA TYR A 324 -5.28 19.80 15.98
C TYR A 324 -4.42 19.82 14.70
N ARG A 325 -4.41 18.74 13.91
CA ARG A 325 -3.74 18.68 12.60
C ARG A 325 -4.64 19.20 11.48
N LEU A 326 -4.07 19.99 10.57
CA LEU A 326 -4.79 20.58 9.44
C LEU A 326 -4.97 19.57 8.29
N PRO A 327 -6.04 19.65 7.48
CA PRO A 327 -6.26 18.76 6.33
C PRO A 327 -5.15 18.79 5.26
N SER A 328 -4.45 19.93 5.12
CA SER A 328 -3.36 20.17 4.15
C SER A 328 -2.04 19.47 4.49
N GLU A 329 -1.80 19.11 5.75
CA GLU A 329 -0.59 18.37 6.17
C GLU A 329 -0.59 16.90 5.70
N ARG A 330 -1.61 16.47 4.94
CA ARG A 330 -1.75 15.09 4.47
C ARG A 330 -0.93 14.77 3.22
N GLU A 331 -0.40 15.76 2.50
CA GLU A 331 0.22 15.57 1.17
C GLU A 331 1.76 15.50 1.14
N GLU A 332 2.47 15.64 2.27
CA GLU A 332 3.94 15.54 2.30
C GLU A 332 4.46 14.41 3.22
N GLU A 333 4.11 13.16 2.91
CA GLU A 333 4.96 12.02 3.31
C GLU A 333 5.11 11.04 2.14
N LEU A 334 6.31 11.02 1.55
CA LEU A 334 6.74 10.07 0.52
C LEU A 334 6.66 8.62 1.07
N PRO A 335 6.10 7.65 0.31
CA PRO A 335 5.85 6.32 0.83
C PRO A 335 7.13 5.46 0.86
N GLN A 336 7.59 5.12 2.06
CA GLN A 336 8.47 3.96 2.27
C GLN A 336 7.65 2.68 2.48
N ILE A 337 8.13 1.65 1.78
CA ILE A 337 7.62 0.30 1.59
C ILE A 337 7.14 -0.35 2.89
N LYS A 338 5.85 -0.73 2.96
CA LYS A 338 5.32 -1.63 4.01
C LYS A 338 4.98 -3.00 3.43
N THR A 339 5.80 -3.97 3.80
CA THR A 339 5.55 -5.40 3.66
C THR A 339 4.33 -5.81 4.50
N LYS A 340 3.48 -6.65 3.92
CA LYS A 340 2.19 -7.13 4.45
C LYS A 340 2.30 -7.73 5.86
N GLN A 341 1.33 -7.42 6.73
CA GLN A 341 0.99 -8.24 7.89
C GLN A 341 -0.45 -8.77 7.78
N LYS A 342 -0.56 -10.05 8.13
CA LYS A 342 -1.77 -10.87 8.21
C LYS A 342 -2.40 -10.67 9.59
N THR A 343 -3.73 -10.65 9.64
CA THR A 343 -4.59 -10.57 10.82
C THR A 343 -4.32 -11.70 11.83
N LYS A 344 -4.24 -11.39 13.14
CA LYS A 344 -5.27 -11.72 14.18
C LYS A 344 -4.76 -11.45 15.62
N LYS A 345 -5.73 -11.05 16.47
CA LYS A 345 -5.78 -11.08 17.95
C LYS A 345 -5.25 -9.84 18.68
N ASP A 346 -6.20 -9.03 19.12
CA ASP A 346 -6.07 -8.15 20.28
C ASP A 346 -5.69 -9.02 21.50
N VAL A 347 -4.39 -9.04 21.80
CA VAL A 347 -3.88 -9.28 23.15
C VAL A 347 -2.82 -8.21 23.36
N ASP A 348 -3.09 -7.38 24.35
CA ASP A 348 -2.22 -6.45 25.04
C ASP A 348 -0.70 -6.74 24.89
N THR A 349 -0.06 -6.23 23.83
CA THR A 349 1.36 -6.51 23.50
C THR A 349 2.27 -5.30 23.75
N SER A 350 1.71 -4.12 24.02
CA SER A 350 2.48 -2.93 24.40
C SER A 350 3.23 -3.11 25.72
N ASP A 351 2.63 -3.83 26.67
CA ASP A 351 3.15 -3.92 28.05
C ASP A 351 4.13 -5.08 28.27
N ASN A 352 4.30 -5.97 27.29
CA ASN A 352 5.16 -7.17 27.42
C ASN A 352 6.56 -6.99 26.78
N ILE A 353 6.75 -5.95 25.96
CA ILE A 353 8.03 -5.67 25.29
C ILE A 353 9.09 -5.14 26.27
N THR A 354 8.67 -4.57 27.40
CA THR A 354 9.55 -3.95 28.41
C THR A 354 9.91 -4.87 29.58
N LYS A 355 9.24 -6.02 29.77
CA LYS A 355 9.57 -7.01 30.82
C LYS A 355 10.47 -8.12 30.28
N TRP A 356 11.77 -7.84 30.24
CA TRP A 356 12.82 -8.86 30.04
C TRP A 356 13.56 -9.08 31.36
N SER A 357 13.55 -10.32 31.84
CA SER A 357 14.41 -10.72 32.97
C SER A 357 15.87 -10.77 32.53
N GLN A 358 16.80 -10.50 33.46
CA GLN A 358 18.24 -10.62 33.20
C GLN A 358 18.62 -12.05 32.75
N VAL A 359 17.91 -13.06 33.23
CA VAL A 359 18.10 -14.47 32.82
C VAL A 359 17.70 -14.67 31.37
N GLN A 360 16.55 -14.13 30.95
CA GLN A 360 16.06 -14.21 29.57
C GLN A 360 16.97 -13.45 28.61
N GLN A 361 17.46 -12.28 29.03
CA GLN A 361 18.41 -11.48 28.27
C GLN A 361 19.72 -12.25 28.04
N LYS A 362 20.26 -12.88 29.09
CA LYS A 362 21.47 -13.71 28.98
C LYS A 362 21.26 -14.92 28.06
N SER A 363 20.13 -15.62 28.17
CA SER A 363 19.82 -16.74 27.27
C SER A 363 19.68 -16.32 25.81
N LEU A 364 19.16 -15.12 25.54
CA LEU A 364 19.07 -14.57 24.18
C LEU A 364 20.46 -14.29 23.61
N GLU A 365 21.35 -13.70 24.40
CA GLU A 365 22.74 -13.40 24.01
C GLU A 365 23.51 -14.70 23.72
N ASP A 366 23.41 -15.70 24.60
CA ASP A 366 24.03 -17.01 24.42
C ASP A 366 23.50 -17.72 23.16
N ALA A 367 22.19 -17.65 22.90
CA ALA A 367 21.59 -18.22 21.70
C ALA A 367 22.00 -17.48 20.42
N LEU A 368 22.12 -16.15 20.47
CA LEU A 368 22.59 -15.33 19.34
C LEU A 368 24.05 -15.60 18.99
N ALA A 369 24.90 -15.90 19.99
CA ALA A 369 26.28 -16.31 19.79
C ALA A 369 26.37 -17.73 19.19
N LYS A 370 25.49 -18.63 19.62
CA LYS A 370 25.42 -20.02 19.14
C LYS A 370 24.94 -20.14 17.69
N TYR A 371 24.07 -19.24 17.24
CA TYR A 371 23.48 -19.27 15.88
C TYR A 371 23.81 -17.98 15.10
N PRO A 372 24.90 -17.94 14.31
CA PRO A 372 25.28 -16.78 13.50
C PRO A 372 24.37 -16.59 12.25
N LYS A 373 24.55 -15.46 11.57
CA LYS A 373 23.77 -15.11 10.36
C LYS A 373 24.11 -16.10 9.23
N GLY A 374 23.09 -16.75 8.64
CA GLY A 374 23.23 -17.69 7.52
C GLY A 374 22.64 -19.09 7.76
N CYS A 375 22.27 -19.43 9.00
CA CYS A 375 21.56 -20.68 9.29
C CYS A 375 20.05 -20.54 8.98
N THR A 376 19.48 -21.52 8.28
CA THR A 376 18.03 -21.63 8.07
C THR A 376 17.33 -21.88 9.41
N ASP A 377 16.17 -21.25 9.63
CA ASP A 377 15.39 -21.33 10.88
C ASP A 377 16.10 -20.83 12.14
N ARG A 378 17.05 -19.88 11.98
CA ARG A 378 17.80 -19.25 13.06
C ARG A 378 16.92 -18.78 14.23
N TRP A 379 15.83 -18.08 13.91
CA TRP A 379 14.97 -17.46 14.93
C TRP A 379 14.10 -18.46 15.68
N ASP A 380 13.71 -19.56 15.04
CA ASP A 380 12.98 -20.63 15.70
C ASP A 380 13.91 -21.32 16.72
N ARG A 381 15.17 -21.62 16.34
CA ARG A 381 16.18 -22.17 17.26
C ARG A 381 16.56 -21.23 18.40
N ILE A 382 16.57 -19.92 18.15
CA ILE A 382 16.82 -18.92 19.21
C ILE A 382 15.67 -18.91 20.20
N ALA A 383 14.42 -18.94 19.72
CA ALA A 383 13.25 -18.96 20.59
C ALA A 383 13.21 -20.20 21.50
N ASP A 384 13.61 -21.37 20.98
CA ASP A 384 13.68 -22.61 21.76
C ASP A 384 14.64 -22.55 22.97
N ASN A 385 15.63 -21.65 22.93
CA ASN A 385 16.61 -21.48 24.02
C ASN A 385 16.24 -20.34 24.99
N VAL A 386 15.18 -19.56 24.72
CA VAL A 386 14.75 -18.45 25.59
C VAL A 386 13.42 -18.82 26.25
N PRO A 387 13.38 -19.00 27.59
CA PRO A 387 12.17 -19.44 28.27
C PRO A 387 11.06 -18.38 28.20
N ASP A 388 9.84 -18.86 27.93
CA ASP A 388 8.59 -18.10 27.88
C ASP A 388 8.57 -16.92 26.89
N LYS A 389 9.39 -16.97 25.83
CA LYS A 389 9.40 -15.96 24.77
C LYS A 389 9.26 -16.55 23.39
N THR A 390 8.50 -15.87 22.56
CA THR A 390 8.26 -16.25 21.17
C THR A 390 9.39 -15.75 20.25
N LYS A 391 9.48 -16.34 19.06
CA LYS A 391 10.43 -15.88 18.03
C LYS A 391 10.25 -14.40 17.67
N GLU A 392 9.01 -13.91 17.67
CA GLU A 392 8.68 -12.51 17.35
C GLU A 392 9.23 -11.56 18.42
N GLU A 393 9.06 -11.91 19.70
CA GLU A 393 9.62 -11.14 20.82
C GLU A 393 11.15 -11.14 20.83
N CYS A 394 11.79 -12.28 20.50
CA CYS A 394 13.24 -12.38 20.39
C CYS A 394 13.79 -11.49 19.26
N MET A 395 13.13 -11.48 18.10
CA MET A 395 13.49 -10.61 16.96
C MET A 395 13.33 -9.12 17.31
N MET A 396 12.22 -8.75 17.94
CA MET A 396 11.97 -7.36 18.35
C MET A 396 12.99 -6.88 19.38
N ARG A 397 13.32 -7.72 20.36
CA ARG A 397 14.34 -7.40 21.36
C ARG A 397 15.73 -7.24 20.75
N PHE A 398 16.11 -8.12 19.83
CA PHE A 398 17.37 -8.00 19.08
C PHE A 398 17.45 -6.69 18.30
N LYS A 399 16.37 -6.30 17.61
CA LYS A 399 16.30 -5.04 16.86
C LYS A 399 16.48 -3.83 17.78
N TYR A 400 15.81 -3.82 18.93
CA TYR A 400 15.97 -2.78 19.94
C TYR A 400 17.42 -2.66 20.44
N LEU A 401 18.08 -3.78 20.73
CA LEU A 401 19.48 -3.78 21.18
C LEU A 401 20.43 -3.28 20.08
N ALA A 402 20.19 -3.67 18.83
CA ALA A 402 20.98 -3.21 17.69
C ALA A 402 20.84 -1.69 17.48
N GLU A 403 19.64 -1.15 17.63
CA GLU A 403 19.39 0.30 17.58
C GLU A 403 20.04 1.03 18.75
N ALA A 404 19.98 0.49 19.97
CA ALA A 404 20.64 1.05 21.14
C ALA A 404 22.18 1.11 20.96
N LEU A 405 22.79 0.03 20.45
CA LEU A 405 24.23 -0.01 20.15
C LEU A 405 24.62 0.95 19.03
N LYS A 406 23.78 1.08 18.00
CA LYS A 406 23.99 2.05 16.92
C LYS A 406 23.97 3.48 17.47
N LYS A 407 22.98 3.81 18.29
CA LYS A 407 22.87 5.13 18.94
C LYS A 407 24.06 5.41 19.88
N GLN A 408 24.53 4.40 20.60
CA GLN A 408 25.72 4.53 21.45
C GLN A 408 26.97 4.80 20.59
N LYS A 409 27.14 4.05 19.48
CA LYS A 409 28.26 4.27 18.56
C LYS A 409 28.24 5.66 17.93
N GLU A 410 27.06 6.16 17.54
CA GLU A 410 26.87 7.52 17.02
C GLU A 410 27.16 8.58 18.09
N SER A 411 26.75 8.36 19.34
CA SER A 411 27.07 9.28 20.43
C SER A 411 28.57 9.34 20.73
N VAL A 412 29.26 8.19 20.66
CA VAL A 412 30.71 8.12 20.86
C VAL A 412 31.45 8.75 19.69
N SER A 413 31.02 8.52 18.44
CA SER A 413 31.64 9.17 17.29
C SER A 413 31.47 10.69 17.35
N ASN A 414 30.30 11.18 17.74
CA ASN A 414 30.05 12.62 17.86
C ASN A 414 30.87 13.24 19.00
N ALA A 415 31.00 12.55 20.14
CA ALA A 415 31.84 13.01 21.25
C ALA A 415 33.34 13.06 20.91
N VAL A 416 33.83 12.17 20.03
CA VAL A 416 35.22 12.19 19.55
C VAL A 416 35.45 13.35 18.56
N LEU A 417 34.46 13.69 17.75
CA LEU A 417 34.54 14.83 16.83
C LEU A 417 34.55 16.16 17.59
N ASP A 418 33.68 16.33 18.58
CA ASP A 418 33.67 17.51 19.46
C ASP A 418 34.99 17.64 20.26
N GLY A 419 35.59 16.51 20.66
CA GLY A 419 36.88 16.51 21.36
C GLY A 419 38.06 16.99 20.51
N ASN A 420 38.06 16.70 19.21
CA ASN A 420 39.11 17.13 18.29
C ASN A 420 38.98 18.62 17.91
N GLU A 421 37.75 19.16 17.78
CA GLU A 421 37.54 20.59 17.51
C GLU A 421 37.97 21.48 18.69
N VAL A 422 37.92 20.99 19.92
CA VAL A 422 38.40 21.74 21.10
C VAL A 422 39.92 21.75 21.19
N SER A 423 40.62 20.69 20.73
CA SER A 423 42.09 20.69 20.67
C SER A 423 42.64 21.59 19.56
N GLU A 424 41.95 21.68 18.41
CA GLU A 424 42.42 22.47 17.27
C GLU A 424 42.25 23.99 17.51
N ASN A 425 41.28 24.40 18.34
CA ASN A 425 41.09 25.80 18.77
C ASN A 425 41.93 26.21 19.99
N ALA A 426 42.63 25.28 20.64
CA ALA A 426 43.52 25.57 21.77
C ALA A 426 44.99 25.79 21.36
N GLU A 427 45.34 25.47 20.10
CA GLU A 427 46.68 25.60 19.52
C GLU A 427 46.83 26.77 18.53
N SER A 428 45.79 27.61 18.39
CA SER A 428 45.75 28.83 17.56
C SER A 428 45.89 30.12 18.35
#